data_AF-Q2N198-F1
#
_entry.id   AF-Q2N198-F1
#
_cell.length_a   1.000
_cell.length_b   1.000
_cell.length_c   1.000
_cell.angle_alpha   90.00
_cell.angle_beta   90.00
_cell.angle_gamma   90.00
#
_symmetry.space_group_name_H-M   'P 1'
#
loop_
_entity.id
_entity.type
_entity.pdbx_description
1 polymer ?
#
loop_
_entity_poly.entity_id
_entity_poly.type
_entity_poly.pdbx_seq_one_letter_code
_entity_poly.pdbx_strand_id
1 'polypeptide(L)'
;LVDTSRFWFNYRHVANVLSIYRSVKRLGIPDSQIILMVADDMACNPRNPRPATVFNNANQHINVYGDDIEVDYRGYEVTVENFIRVLTGRLPPSTPRSKRLLTDDRSNVLVYMTGHGGDGFLK
;
A
#
# COMPACT_ATOMS: atom_id res chain seq x y z
N LEU A 1 -1.02 4.92 -1.65
CA LEU A 1 -0.57 3.71 -2.37
C LEU A 1 -1.48 2.56 -1.96
N VAL A 2 -2.14 1.88 -2.90
CA VAL A 2 -3.18 0.89 -2.57
C VAL A 2 -2.98 -0.40 -3.37
N ASP A 3 -2.85 -1.52 -2.66
CA ASP A 3 -3.12 -2.85 -3.20
C ASP A 3 -4.54 -3.28 -2.77
N THR A 4 -5.35 -3.71 -3.73
CA THR A 4 -6.74 -4.08 -3.49
C THR A 4 -6.99 -5.59 -3.51
N SER A 5 -5.96 -6.39 -3.77
CA SER A 5 -6.12 -7.83 -4.02
C SER A 5 -5.62 -8.69 -2.88
N ARG A 6 -6.34 -9.79 -2.64
CA ARG A 6 -5.99 -10.79 -1.62
C ARG A 6 -5.55 -12.11 -2.22
N PHE A 7 -4.99 -12.97 -1.39
CA PHE A 7 -4.52 -14.32 -1.69
C PHE A 7 -3.22 -14.37 -2.48
N TRP A 8 -2.50 -15.48 -2.28
CA TRP A 8 -1.16 -15.71 -2.82
C TRP A 8 -1.03 -15.54 -4.35
N PHE A 9 -2.05 -15.94 -5.13
CA PHE A 9 -2.01 -15.80 -6.59
C PHE A 9 -2.00 -14.34 -7.06
N ASN A 10 -2.27 -13.38 -6.16
CA ASN A 10 -2.20 -11.94 -6.42
C ASN A 10 -0.95 -11.28 -5.84
N TYR A 11 0.08 -12.07 -5.49
CA TYR A 11 1.36 -11.60 -4.97
C TYR A 11 1.92 -10.36 -5.69
N ARG A 12 1.77 -10.31 -7.02
CA ARG A 12 2.22 -9.20 -7.87
C ARG A 12 1.66 -7.84 -7.46
N HIS A 13 0.43 -7.74 -6.96
CA HIS A 13 -0.17 -6.45 -6.61
C HIS A 13 0.46 -5.90 -5.32
N VAL A 14 0.70 -6.77 -4.33
CA VAL A 14 1.50 -6.41 -3.14
C VAL A 14 2.93 -6.05 -3.54
N ALA A 15 3.61 -6.86 -4.36
CA ALA A 15 4.96 -6.54 -4.82
C ALA A 15 5.03 -5.20 -5.57
N ASN A 16 4.03 -4.86 -6.37
CA ASN A 16 3.93 -3.59 -7.10
C ASN A 16 3.81 -2.40 -6.14
N VAL A 17 2.85 -2.43 -5.21
CA VAL A 17 2.64 -1.31 -4.28
C VAL A 17 3.86 -1.08 -3.38
N LEU A 18 4.49 -2.16 -2.92
CA LEU A 18 5.74 -2.13 -2.16
C LEU A 18 6.91 -1.55 -2.96
N SER A 19 6.98 -1.85 -4.27
CA SER A 19 7.99 -1.29 -5.15
C SER A 19 7.84 0.23 -5.29
N ILE A 20 6.61 0.72 -5.42
CA ILE A 20 6.34 2.16 -5.46
C ILE A 20 6.67 2.80 -4.12
N TYR A 21 6.23 2.22 -3.00
CA TYR A 21 6.53 2.68 -1.64
C TYR A 21 8.04 2.86 -1.43
N ARG A 22 8.83 1.82 -1.74
CA ARG A 22 10.29 1.88 -1.68
C ARG A 22 10.87 2.97 -2.57
N SER A 23 10.32 3.15 -3.77
CA SER A 23 10.81 4.16 -4.73
C SER A 23 10.55 5.58 -4.24
N VAL A 24 9.34 5.88 -3.74
CA VAL A 24 9.02 7.22 -3.22
C VAL A 24 9.81 7.55 -1.95
N LYS A 25 10.04 6.56 -1.06
CA LYS A 25 10.94 6.74 0.10
C LYS A 25 12.37 7.06 -0.32
N ARG A 26 12.91 6.35 -1.32
CA ARG A 26 14.25 6.63 -1.85
C ARG A 26 14.38 8.01 -2.52
N LEU A 27 13.27 8.59 -2.97
CA LEU A 27 13.21 9.96 -3.50
C LEU A 27 13.02 11.02 -2.40
N GLY A 28 12.99 10.62 -1.13
CA GLY A 28 12.96 11.52 0.02
C GLY A 28 11.56 11.83 0.55
N ILE A 29 10.51 11.14 0.09
CA ILE A 29 9.18 11.29 0.67
C ILE A 29 9.11 10.51 2.00
N PRO A 30 8.88 11.16 3.15
CA PRO A 30 8.80 10.50 4.45
C PRO A 30 7.48 9.74 4.62
N ASP A 31 7.45 8.76 5.52
CA ASP A 31 6.24 7.97 5.82
C ASP A 31 5.06 8.82 6.28
N SER A 32 5.33 9.93 6.96
CA SER A 32 4.29 10.90 7.34
C SER A 32 3.53 11.54 6.17
N GLN A 33 4.00 11.35 4.94
CA GLN A 33 3.39 11.81 3.69
C GLN A 33 2.95 10.66 2.78
N ILE A 34 3.07 9.41 3.22
CA ILE A 34 2.71 8.23 2.44
C ILE A 34 1.62 7.48 3.18
N ILE A 35 0.45 7.33 2.56
CA ILE A 35 -0.57 6.39 3.04
C ILE A 35 -0.43 5.08 2.26
N LEU A 36 -0.12 3.99 2.95
CA LEU A 36 -0.01 2.65 2.37
C LEU A 36 -1.15 1.74 2.84
N MET A 37 -1.92 1.23 1.88
CA MET A 37 -3.02 0.28 2.09
C MET A 37 -2.67 -1.04 1.40
N VAL A 38 -2.58 -2.13 2.17
CA VAL A 38 -2.21 -3.46 1.66
C VAL A 38 -3.26 -4.48 2.09
N ALA A 39 -3.94 -5.10 1.11
CA ALA A 39 -5.12 -5.92 1.38
C ALA A 39 -4.77 -7.32 1.90
N ASP A 40 -3.53 -7.78 1.74
CA ASP A 40 -3.04 -9.07 2.24
C ASP A 40 -1.51 -9.07 2.44
N ASP A 41 -1.02 -9.82 3.42
CA ASP A 41 0.40 -9.85 3.77
C ASP A 41 1.11 -11.04 3.09
N MET A 42 1.81 -10.75 1.99
CA MET A 42 2.60 -11.76 1.27
C MET A 42 3.88 -12.17 2.00
N ALA A 43 4.43 -11.30 2.85
CA ALA A 43 5.66 -11.58 3.60
C ALA A 43 5.40 -12.64 4.68
N CYS A 44 4.23 -12.62 5.31
CA CYS A 44 3.80 -13.58 6.33
C CYS A 44 2.94 -14.74 5.78
N ASN A 45 2.73 -14.83 4.46
CA ASN A 45 1.89 -15.88 3.88
C ASN A 45 2.54 -17.27 4.02
N PRO A 46 1.82 -18.32 4.45
CA PRO A 46 2.38 -19.69 4.56
C PRO A 46 2.89 -20.29 3.25
N ARG A 47 2.44 -19.77 2.10
CA ARG A 47 2.91 -20.19 0.78
C ARG A 47 4.22 -19.52 0.37
N ASN A 48 4.69 -18.53 1.13
CA ASN A 48 5.93 -17.84 0.84
C ASN A 48 7.13 -18.72 1.23
N PRO A 49 7.94 -19.19 0.26
CA PRO A 49 9.11 -20.01 0.55
C PRO A 49 10.23 -19.21 1.24
N ARG A 50 10.12 -17.87 1.29
CA ARG A 50 11.07 -16.96 1.92
C ARG A 50 10.33 -16.03 2.89
N PRO A 51 10.12 -16.46 4.14
CA PRO A 51 9.40 -15.66 5.14
C PRO A 51 9.97 -14.25 5.29
N ALA A 52 9.09 -13.29 5.59
CA ALA A 52 9.45 -11.87 5.78
C ALA A 52 10.05 -11.19 4.54
N THR A 53 9.87 -11.75 3.34
CA THR A 53 10.37 -11.14 2.09
C THR A 53 9.31 -11.04 1.01
N VAL A 54 9.39 -9.98 0.21
CA VAL A 54 8.61 -9.81 -1.02
C VAL A 54 9.54 -9.35 -2.14
N PHE A 55 9.45 -9.95 -3.33
CA PHE A 55 10.32 -9.63 -4.47
C PHE A 55 9.48 -9.23 -5.69
N ASN A 56 9.93 -8.22 -6.43
CA ASN A 56 9.24 -7.75 -7.64
C ASN A 56 9.87 -8.27 -8.96
N ASN A 57 10.86 -9.15 -8.86
CA ASN A 57 11.61 -9.70 -9.99
C ASN A 57 11.97 -11.17 -9.75
N ALA A 58 12.00 -11.98 -10.80
CA ALA A 58 12.32 -13.41 -10.76
C ALA A 58 13.70 -13.72 -10.16
N ASN A 59 14.70 -12.86 -10.38
CA ASN A 59 16.05 -13.01 -9.85
C ASN A 59 16.17 -12.54 -8.38
N GLN A 60 15.10 -12.00 -7.80
CA GLN A 60 14.99 -11.68 -6.37
C GLN A 60 16.11 -10.76 -5.85
N HIS A 61 16.58 -9.83 -6.70
CA HIS A 61 17.67 -8.91 -6.36
C HIS A 61 17.32 -7.94 -5.22
N ILE A 62 16.04 -7.60 -5.05
CA ILE A 62 15.60 -6.57 -4.10
C ILE A 62 14.38 -7.09 -3.32
N ASN A 63 14.54 -7.25 -2.01
CA ASN A 63 13.41 -7.41 -1.09
C ASN A 63 12.68 -6.05 -0.97
N VAL A 64 11.49 -5.95 -1.54
CA VAL A 64 10.66 -4.73 -1.51
C VAL A 64 9.82 -4.61 -0.23
N TYR A 65 9.70 -5.68 0.56
CA TYR A 65 9.12 -5.60 1.90
C TYR A 65 10.08 -4.88 2.85
N GLY A 66 11.35 -5.31 2.87
CA GLY A 66 12.42 -4.67 3.65
C GLY A 66 12.13 -4.56 5.15
N ASP A 67 12.94 -3.77 5.85
CA ASP A 67 12.84 -3.60 7.32
C ASP A 67 12.10 -2.31 7.73
N ASP A 68 11.82 -1.42 6.78
CA ASP A 68 11.39 -0.04 7.02
C ASP A 68 10.10 0.29 6.24
N ILE A 69 9.07 -0.52 6.50
CA ILE A 69 7.75 -0.37 5.91
C ILE A 69 6.67 -0.06 6.94
N GLU A 70 5.94 1.02 6.70
CA GLU A 70 4.78 1.41 7.48
C GLU A 70 3.51 1.15 6.66
N VAL A 71 2.75 0.11 7.04
CA VAL A 71 1.44 -0.16 6.47
C VAL A 71 0.35 0.44 7.36
N ASP A 72 -0.35 1.45 6.86
CA ASP A 72 -1.38 2.22 7.57
C ASP A 72 -2.73 1.52 7.63
N TYR A 73 -3.13 0.87 6.54
CA TYR A 73 -4.38 0.11 6.45
C TYR A 73 -4.06 -1.32 6.01
N ARG A 74 -4.34 -2.29 6.88
CA ARG A 74 -3.98 -3.69 6.67
C ARG A 74 -5.22 -4.55 6.49
N GLY A 75 -5.16 -5.49 5.55
CA GLY A 75 -6.15 -6.56 5.45
C GLY A 75 -7.57 -6.05 5.27
N TYR A 76 -8.40 -6.25 6.30
CA TYR A 76 -9.81 -5.84 6.32
C TYR A 76 -10.03 -4.33 6.45
N GLU A 77 -9.00 -3.56 6.83
CA GLU A 77 -9.09 -2.11 6.82
C GLU A 77 -8.99 -1.51 5.40
N VAL A 78 -8.54 -2.29 4.43
CA VAL A 78 -8.50 -1.86 3.01
C VAL A 78 -9.88 -1.99 2.42
N THR A 79 -10.64 -0.90 2.48
CA THR A 79 -12.00 -0.79 1.96
C THR A 79 -12.14 0.46 1.10
N VAL A 80 -13.12 0.44 0.18
CA VAL A 80 -13.48 1.62 -0.63
C VAL A 80 -13.82 2.81 0.27
N GLU A 81 -14.56 2.55 1.36
CA GLU A 81 -14.94 3.60 2.30
C GLU A 81 -13.71 4.26 2.94
N ASN A 82 -12.76 3.48 3.46
CA ASN A 82 -11.55 4.04 4.06
C ASN A 82 -10.72 4.81 3.04
N PHE A 83 -10.58 4.28 1.82
CA PHE A 83 -9.87 4.96 0.74
C PHE A 83 -10.48 6.34 0.42
N ILE A 84 -11.81 6.42 0.25
CA ILE A 84 -12.51 7.68 -0.01
C ILE A 84 -12.44 8.63 1.19
N ARG A 85 -12.55 8.13 2.42
CA ARG A 85 -12.41 8.96 3.64
C ARG A 85 -11.02 9.57 3.75
N VAL A 86 -9.97 8.82 3.41
CA VAL A 86 -8.59 9.34 3.37
C VAL A 86 -8.46 10.46 2.35
N LEU A 87 -8.92 10.25 1.12
CA LEU A 87 -8.82 11.26 0.05
C LEU A 87 -9.64 12.53 0.32
N THR A 88 -10.78 12.39 1.00
CA THR A 88 -11.68 13.52 1.30
C THR A 88 -11.43 14.17 2.66
N GLY A 89 -10.50 13.63 3.46
CA GLY A 89 -10.26 14.07 4.83
C GLY A 89 -11.41 13.80 5.80
N ARG A 90 -12.44 13.04 5.41
CA ARG A 90 -13.65 12.75 6.21
C ARG A 90 -13.44 11.60 7.19
N LEU A 91 -12.46 11.76 8.07
CA LEU A 91 -12.03 10.77 9.06
C LEU A 91 -12.54 11.17 10.46
N PRO A 92 -12.93 10.20 11.32
CA PRO A 92 -13.25 10.46 12.72
C PRO A 92 -12.17 11.31 13.43
N PRO A 93 -12.50 12.17 14.40
CA PRO A 93 -11.49 12.93 15.15
C PRO A 93 -10.46 12.04 15.87
N SER A 94 -10.84 10.82 16.24
CA SER A 94 -9.98 9.83 16.87
C SER A 94 -9.00 9.13 15.91
N THR A 95 -9.12 9.30 14.59
CA THR A 95 -8.21 8.65 13.64
C THR A 95 -6.77 9.10 13.86
N PRO A 96 -5.80 8.17 14.00
CA PRO A 96 -4.39 8.50 14.19
C PRO A 96 -3.83 9.37 13.08
N ARG A 97 -2.81 10.17 13.38
CA ARG A 97 -2.17 11.07 12.40
C ARG A 97 -1.57 10.31 11.20
N SER A 98 -0.98 9.13 11.42
CA SER A 98 -0.42 8.29 10.36
C SER A 98 -1.47 7.83 9.34
N LYS A 99 -2.73 7.68 9.76
CA LYS A 99 -3.84 7.28 8.88
C LYS A 99 -4.54 8.48 8.20
N ARG A 100 -3.92 9.66 8.16
CA ARG A 100 -4.50 10.88 7.58
C ARG A 100 -3.64 11.43 6.46
N LEU A 101 -4.28 11.79 5.35
CA LEU A 101 -3.65 12.52 4.27
C LEU A 101 -3.63 14.03 4.58
N LEU A 102 -2.58 14.51 5.23
CA LEU A 102 -2.43 15.90 5.69
C LEU A 102 -1.94 16.83 4.57
N THR A 103 -2.83 17.13 3.63
CA THR A 103 -2.54 17.96 2.44
C THR A 103 -3.09 19.38 2.59
N ASP A 104 -2.48 20.32 1.87
CA ASP A 104 -2.88 21.72 1.73
C ASP A 104 -3.02 22.12 0.24
N ASP A 105 -3.32 23.39 -0.02
CA ASP A 105 -3.50 23.98 -1.35
C ASP A 105 -2.25 23.99 -2.23
N ARG A 106 -1.08 23.70 -1.66
CA ARG A 106 0.21 23.63 -2.37
C ARG A 106 0.73 22.20 -2.51
N SER A 107 -0.01 21.22 -1.99
CA SER A 107 0.39 19.82 -1.99
C SER A 107 0.18 19.16 -3.35
N ASN A 108 1.15 18.36 -3.78
CA ASN A 108 0.98 17.46 -4.93
C ASN A 108 0.59 16.07 -4.43
N VAL A 109 -0.47 15.49 -4.99
CA VAL A 109 -1.00 14.19 -4.55
C VAL A 109 -0.79 13.15 -5.65
N LEU A 110 -0.08 12.07 -5.31
CA LEU A 110 0.05 10.89 -6.15
C LEU A 110 -0.85 9.77 -5.60
N VAL A 111 -1.77 9.29 -6.43
CA VAL A 111 -2.57 8.10 -6.15
C VAL A 111 -2.10 6.97 -7.07
N TYR A 112 -1.54 5.92 -6.47
CA TYR A 112 -1.20 4.68 -7.16
C TYR A 112 -2.04 3.53 -6.60
N MET A 113 -2.69 2.80 -7.50
CA MET A 113 -3.55 1.67 -7.19
C MET A 113 -3.16 0.49 -8.07
N THR A 114 -3.09 -0.71 -7.48
CA THR A 114 -2.81 -1.95 -8.18
C THR A 114 -3.78 -3.02 -7.70
N GLY A 115 -4.36 -3.76 -8.64
CA GLY A 115 -5.45 -4.67 -8.36
C GLY A 115 -6.05 -5.25 -9.63
N HIS A 116 -7.15 -5.97 -9.49
CA HIS A 116 -7.96 -6.38 -10.64
C HIS A 116 -8.94 -5.27 -10.99
N GLY A 117 -9.13 -5.05 -12.29
CA GLY A 117 -10.13 -4.10 -12.79
C GLY A 117 -11.10 -4.79 -13.76
N GLY A 118 -12.23 -4.13 -13.98
CA GLY A 118 -13.20 -4.46 -15.01
C GLY A 118 -13.87 -3.18 -15.51
N ASP A 119 -14.89 -3.33 -16.35
CA ASP A 119 -15.61 -2.17 -16.88
C ASP A 119 -16.32 -1.41 -15.75
N GLY A 120 -15.95 -0.14 -15.56
CA GLY A 120 -16.50 0.72 -14.51
C GLY A 120 -16.06 0.43 -13.08
N PHE A 121 -15.11 -0.48 -12.80
CA PHE A 121 -14.65 -0.74 -11.44
C PHE A 121 -13.19 -1.19 -11.31
N LEU A 122 -12.62 -0.88 -10.15
CA LEU A 122 -11.47 -1.59 -9.59
C LEU A 122 -11.98 -2.46 -8.44
N LYS A 123 -11.60 -3.73 -8.44
CA LYS A 123 -11.92 -4.67 -7.35
C LYS A 123 -11.09 -4.36 -6.12
#